data_AF-A7NFD8-F1
#
_entry.id   AF-A7NFD8-F1
#
_cell.length_a   1.000
_cell.length_b   1.000
_cell.length_c   1.000
_cell.angle_alpha   90.00
_cell.angle_beta   90.00
_cell.angle_gamma   90.00
#
_symmetry.space_group_name_H-M   'P 1'
#
loop_
_entity.id
_entity.type
_entity.pdbx_description
1 polymer ?
#
loop_
_entity_poly.entity_id
_entity_poly.type
_entity_poly.pdbx_seq_one_letter_code
_entity_poly.pdbx_strand_id
1 'polypeptide(L)'
;MITPTDTPPIAAPHLPTITSAVLTIYQFFDIGDAIDLDQAQRCLSNPSERRVRLRTRQSESIRIAQPPLRIDLGSVPVTLADEQRIGALRAVVYDLGAVEIAIEIRLTTPLSWENVADLFAAAQELPAEMTERIAAVLDDLEALIRPAISRPQRSTVVEDYCVLIVERLAPPCNVAELSDHPAVRAALLGERRTLSADASRLVTALSYYSDDLALLSWNGALLIESDAAAAATAVDILAFANVELLLIRSYDAALDARLPEVHRRIAQAQRRFTMPIVRRYSQLLSDVQRLVAEVTEVTEQIDNALKVTDDVYWNRLYSAALSVLRVRVWRDGVDHKLALLRETYAMLHADADSERAAALEWAIVLLIVFEIVMALLGK
;
A
#
# COMPACT_ATOMS: atom_id res chain seq x y z
N MET A 1 -64.47 5.35 27.73
CA MET A 1 -63.26 4.69 28.25
C MET A 1 -62.80 3.76 27.13
N ILE A 2 -61.94 4.27 26.25
CA ILE A 2 -61.48 3.57 25.03
C ILE A 2 -60.08 3.06 25.33
N THR A 3 -59.94 1.74 25.33
CA THR A 3 -58.69 1.02 25.53
C THR A 3 -57.75 1.27 24.34
N PRO A 4 -56.46 1.57 24.54
CA PRO A 4 -55.52 1.69 23.43
C PRO A 4 -55.24 0.30 22.87
N THR A 5 -55.34 0.18 21.55
CA THR A 5 -55.00 -1.01 20.79
C THR A 5 -53.48 -1.14 20.74
N ASP A 6 -52.95 -2.14 21.44
CA ASP A 6 -51.56 -2.57 21.33
C ASP A 6 -51.25 -2.87 19.86
N THR A 7 -50.39 -2.03 19.27
CA THR A 7 -49.75 -2.36 17.99
C THR A 7 -48.58 -3.27 18.34
N PRO A 8 -48.48 -4.49 17.78
CA PRO A 8 -47.33 -5.35 18.07
C PRO A 8 -46.04 -4.66 17.60
N PRO A 9 -44.90 -4.90 18.27
CA PRO A 9 -43.62 -4.42 17.78
C PRO A 9 -43.38 -5.01 16.39
N ILE A 10 -43.16 -4.15 15.40
CA ILE A 10 -42.72 -4.54 14.06
C ILE A 10 -41.41 -5.30 14.26
N ALA A 11 -41.43 -6.61 14.07
CA ALA A 11 -40.23 -7.43 14.07
C ALA A 11 -39.26 -6.84 13.04
N ALA A 12 -38.03 -6.53 13.48
CA ALA A 12 -36.99 -6.10 12.56
C ALA A 12 -36.88 -7.14 11.43
N PRO A 13 -36.83 -6.73 10.15
CA PRO A 13 -36.72 -7.67 9.05
C PRO A 13 -35.50 -8.56 9.30
N HIS A 14 -35.70 -9.88 9.30
CA HIS A 14 -34.62 -10.84 9.50
C HIS A 14 -33.56 -10.62 8.41
N LEU A 15 -32.32 -10.33 8.82
CA LEU A 15 -31.20 -10.22 7.89
C LEU A 15 -31.08 -11.49 7.04
N PRO A 16 -30.80 -11.37 5.74
CA PRO A 16 -30.55 -12.53 4.90
C PRO A 16 -29.29 -13.26 5.39
N THR A 17 -29.30 -14.58 5.24
CA THR A 17 -28.13 -15.43 5.46
C THR A 17 -27.26 -15.46 4.20
N ILE A 18 -25.95 -15.65 4.38
CA ILE A 18 -25.01 -15.78 3.27
C ILE A 18 -24.92 -17.26 2.90
N THR A 19 -25.24 -17.60 1.65
CA THR A 19 -25.30 -19.00 1.18
C THR A 19 -24.15 -19.38 0.25
N SER A 20 -23.41 -18.40 -0.27
CA SER A 20 -22.15 -18.60 -0.99
C SER A 20 -21.25 -17.41 -0.73
N ALA A 21 -20.03 -17.67 -0.24
CA ALA A 21 -19.05 -16.63 0.01
C ALA A 21 -17.62 -17.14 -0.04
N VAL A 22 -16.71 -16.23 -0.36
CA VAL A 22 -15.27 -16.45 -0.42
C VAL A 22 -14.59 -15.34 0.37
N LEU A 23 -13.78 -15.72 1.36
CA LEU A 23 -12.93 -14.79 2.09
C LEU A 23 -11.52 -14.85 1.50
N THR A 24 -10.94 -13.70 1.18
CA THR A 24 -9.54 -13.61 0.77
C THR A 24 -8.77 -12.77 1.77
N ILE A 25 -7.68 -13.30 2.29
CA ILE A 25 -6.79 -12.61 3.23
C ILE A 25 -5.50 -12.29 2.50
N TYR A 26 -5.04 -11.04 2.59
CA TYR A 26 -3.90 -10.49 1.88
C TYR A 26 -2.79 -10.08 2.85
N GLN A 27 -1.55 -10.28 2.44
CA GLN A 27 -0.38 -9.56 2.94
C GLN A 27 0.39 -9.00 1.75
N PHE A 28 0.82 -7.74 1.86
CA PHE A 28 1.56 -7.02 0.82
C PHE A 28 2.96 -6.70 1.32
N PHE A 29 3.95 -6.90 0.45
CA PHE A 29 5.37 -6.76 0.73
C PHE A 29 6.05 -5.92 -0.34
N ASP A 30 6.91 -4.99 0.08
CA ASP A 30 7.84 -4.29 -0.80
C ASP A 30 9.20 -5.00 -0.74
N ILE A 31 9.68 -5.50 -1.88
CA ILE A 31 10.90 -6.31 -1.99
C ILE A 31 12.03 -5.64 -2.78
N GLY A 32 11.82 -4.42 -3.29
CA GLY A 32 12.82 -3.67 -4.05
C GLY A 32 12.19 -2.54 -4.86
N ASP A 33 13.00 -1.80 -5.60
CA ASP A 33 12.53 -0.59 -6.30
C ASP A 33 11.59 -0.91 -7.48
N ALA A 34 11.89 -1.97 -8.22
CA ALA A 34 11.12 -2.39 -9.39
C ALA A 34 11.38 -3.86 -9.71
N ILE A 35 10.47 -4.51 -10.44
CA ILE A 35 10.61 -5.90 -10.87
C ILE A 35 10.40 -5.99 -12.39
N ASP A 36 11.39 -6.54 -13.10
CA ASP A 36 11.22 -6.93 -14.50
C ASP A 36 10.31 -8.17 -14.57
N LEU A 37 9.02 -7.96 -14.88
CA LEU A 37 8.01 -9.03 -14.89
C LEU A 37 8.31 -10.11 -15.94
N ASP A 38 8.90 -9.75 -17.08
CA ASP A 38 9.29 -10.71 -18.12
C ASP A 38 10.43 -11.59 -17.62
N GLN A 39 11.43 -11.01 -16.97
CA GLN A 39 12.54 -11.76 -16.37
C GLN A 39 12.05 -12.62 -15.20
N ALA A 40 11.19 -12.10 -14.34
CA ALA A 40 10.58 -12.86 -13.24
C ALA A 40 9.79 -14.07 -13.78
N GLN A 41 9.01 -13.89 -14.85
CA GLN A 41 8.29 -14.98 -15.51
C GLN A 41 9.24 -16.04 -16.06
N ARG A 42 10.39 -15.65 -16.64
CA ARG A 42 11.41 -16.61 -17.11
C ARG A 42 12.03 -17.39 -15.95
N CYS A 43 12.35 -16.73 -14.84
CA CYS A 43 12.87 -17.40 -13.65
C CYS A 43 11.90 -18.47 -13.14
N LEU A 44 10.60 -18.13 -13.06
CA LEU A 44 9.55 -19.02 -12.57
C LEU A 44 9.15 -20.13 -13.55
N SER A 45 9.42 -19.94 -14.84
CA SER A 45 9.12 -20.94 -15.89
C SER A 45 10.19 -22.05 -16.00
N ASN A 46 11.29 -21.97 -15.23
CA ASN A 46 12.37 -22.93 -15.32
C ASN A 46 11.91 -24.36 -14.92
N PRO A 47 12.07 -25.37 -15.80
CA PRO A 47 11.50 -26.71 -15.61
C PRO A 47 11.97 -27.50 -14.38
N SER A 48 13.06 -27.07 -13.74
CA SER A 48 13.66 -27.68 -12.55
C SER A 48 12.94 -27.31 -11.24
N GLU A 49 12.06 -26.31 -11.25
CA GLU A 49 11.38 -25.76 -10.06
C GLU A 49 9.85 -25.89 -10.18
N ARG A 50 9.39 -27.10 -10.54
CA ARG A 50 7.96 -27.46 -10.71
C ARG A 50 7.18 -27.44 -9.39
N ARG A 51 6.84 -26.26 -8.89
CA ARG A 51 5.72 -26.07 -7.94
C ARG A 51 4.80 -24.92 -8.31
N VAL A 52 5.24 -24.04 -9.20
CA VAL A 52 4.52 -22.82 -9.55
C VAL A 52 3.72 -23.01 -10.84
N ARG A 53 2.42 -22.73 -10.80
CA ARG A 53 1.60 -22.59 -12.01
C ARG A 53 1.41 -21.10 -12.32
N LEU A 54 1.95 -20.66 -13.44
CA LEU A 54 1.84 -19.27 -13.90
C LEU A 54 0.54 -19.07 -14.67
N ARG A 55 -0.17 -17.98 -14.38
CA ARG A 55 -1.33 -17.55 -15.16
C ARG A 55 -1.23 -16.07 -15.45
N THR A 56 -1.04 -15.71 -16.72
CA THR A 56 -1.21 -14.34 -17.17
C THR A 56 -2.70 -14.13 -17.47
N ARG A 57 -3.42 -13.43 -16.59
CA ARG A 57 -4.80 -13.00 -16.84
C ARG A 57 -4.95 -11.55 -16.41
N GLN A 58 -5.34 -10.69 -17.33
CA GLN A 58 -5.82 -9.34 -17.02
C GLN A 58 -7.31 -9.42 -16.65
N SER A 59 -7.77 -8.53 -15.76
CA SER A 59 -9.18 -8.18 -15.74
C SER A 59 -9.48 -7.35 -16.98
N GLU A 60 -10.54 -7.68 -17.74
CA GLU A 60 -10.89 -7.02 -19.00
C GLU A 60 -11.30 -5.54 -18.82
N SER A 61 -11.54 -5.12 -17.58
CA SER A 61 -12.12 -3.83 -17.16
C SER A 61 -11.10 -2.83 -16.59
N ILE A 62 -9.85 -3.23 -16.29
CA ILE A 62 -8.81 -2.38 -15.71
C ILE A 62 -7.58 -2.39 -16.62
N ARG A 63 -7.13 -1.21 -17.05
CA ARG A 63 -5.85 -1.07 -17.75
C ARG A 63 -4.76 -0.70 -16.76
N ILE A 64 -4.04 -1.71 -16.28
CA ILE A 64 -2.76 -1.51 -15.60
C ILE A 64 -1.69 -1.39 -16.70
N ALA A 65 -0.80 -0.39 -16.61
CA ALA A 65 0.22 -0.13 -17.62
C ALA A 65 1.09 -1.36 -17.91
N GLN A 66 1.45 -2.10 -16.86
CA GLN A 66 2.02 -3.44 -16.94
C GLN A 66 1.20 -4.42 -16.09
N PRO A 67 0.56 -5.42 -16.69
CA PRO A 67 -0.21 -6.42 -15.96
C PRO A 67 0.67 -7.19 -14.98
N PRO A 68 0.27 -7.32 -13.71
CA PRO A 68 1.07 -8.03 -12.73
C PRO A 68 1.13 -9.54 -13.03
N LEU A 69 2.20 -10.18 -12.57
CA LEU A 69 2.41 -11.62 -12.75
C LEU A 69 1.67 -12.39 -11.64
N ARG A 70 0.67 -13.19 -12.02
CA ARG A 70 -0.10 -14.01 -11.08
C ARG A 70 0.41 -15.45 -11.01
N ILE A 71 0.53 -15.92 -9.78
CA ILE A 71 1.23 -17.14 -9.41
C ILE A 71 0.31 -17.98 -8.52
N ASP A 72 -0.01 -19.19 -8.95
CA ASP A 72 -0.72 -20.18 -8.13
C ASP A 72 0.31 -21.04 -7.37
N LEU A 73 0.24 -20.97 -6.04
CA LEU A 73 1.17 -21.58 -5.09
C LEU A 73 0.58 -22.83 -4.42
N GLY A 74 -0.60 -23.28 -4.88
CA GLY A 74 -1.27 -24.47 -4.40
C GLY A 74 -2.24 -24.21 -3.26
N SER A 75 -2.35 -25.16 -2.33
CA SER A 75 -3.33 -25.11 -1.25
C SER A 75 -2.66 -25.27 0.12
N VAL A 76 -3.23 -24.60 1.11
CA VAL A 76 -2.71 -24.55 2.48
C VAL A 76 -3.83 -24.80 3.49
N PRO A 77 -3.61 -25.59 4.56
CA PRO A 77 -4.58 -25.66 5.66
C PRO A 77 -4.65 -24.31 6.38
N VAL A 78 -5.86 -23.83 6.64
CA VAL A 78 -6.13 -22.57 7.33
C VAL A 78 -7.03 -22.85 8.52
N THR A 79 -6.64 -22.36 9.69
CA THR A 79 -7.51 -22.34 10.88
C THR A 79 -7.96 -20.90 11.10
N LEU A 80 -9.26 -20.63 10.98
CA LEU A 80 -9.82 -19.28 11.12
C LEU A 80 -11.16 -19.37 11.88
N ALA A 81 -11.34 -18.55 12.91
CA ALA A 81 -12.50 -18.60 13.80
C ALA A 81 -12.78 -20.04 14.32
N ASP A 82 -11.74 -20.71 14.82
CA ASP A 82 -11.75 -22.08 15.37
C ASP A 82 -12.17 -23.20 14.39
N GLU A 83 -12.26 -22.89 13.09
CA GLU A 83 -12.60 -23.86 12.05
C GLU A 83 -11.43 -24.09 11.08
N GLN A 84 -11.14 -25.37 10.83
CA GLN A 84 -10.14 -25.77 9.84
C GLN A 84 -10.74 -25.82 8.44
N ARG A 85 -10.04 -25.22 7.48
CA ARG A 85 -10.40 -25.12 6.06
C ARG A 85 -9.17 -25.30 5.20
N ILE A 86 -9.38 -25.44 3.89
CA ILE A 86 -8.29 -25.44 2.91
C ILE A 86 -8.42 -24.14 2.12
N GLY A 87 -7.37 -23.32 2.15
CA GLY A 87 -7.25 -22.11 1.34
C GLY A 87 -6.43 -22.36 0.07
N ALA A 88 -6.71 -21.62 -0.99
CA ALA A 88 -5.85 -21.52 -2.16
C ALA A 88 -4.85 -20.37 -1.95
N LEU A 89 -3.56 -20.70 -2.00
CA LEU A 89 -2.48 -19.73 -1.82
C LEU A 89 -2.06 -19.18 -3.18
N ARG A 90 -1.98 -17.86 -3.30
CA ARG A 90 -1.63 -17.16 -4.53
C ARG A 90 -0.63 -16.05 -4.23
N ALA A 91 0.16 -15.70 -5.23
CA ALA A 91 0.96 -14.48 -5.20
C ALA A 91 0.75 -13.66 -6.47
N VAL A 92 0.84 -12.35 -6.34
CA VAL A 92 0.78 -11.39 -7.44
C VAL A 92 2.01 -10.49 -7.33
N VAL A 93 2.81 -10.45 -8.39
CA VAL A 93 4.04 -9.65 -8.45
C VAL A 93 3.78 -8.43 -9.33
N TYR A 94 4.03 -7.26 -8.77
CA TYR A 94 3.86 -5.97 -9.43
C TYR A 94 5.23 -5.45 -9.91
N ASP A 95 5.26 -4.78 -11.06
CA ASP A 95 6.45 -4.14 -11.62
C ASP A 95 7.02 -3.05 -10.70
N LEU A 96 6.20 -2.52 -9.81
CA LEU A 96 6.51 -1.52 -8.78
C LEU A 96 7.36 -2.04 -7.60
N GLY A 97 7.88 -3.26 -7.65
CA GLY A 97 8.65 -3.80 -6.52
C GLY A 97 7.83 -4.47 -5.43
N ALA A 98 6.50 -4.52 -5.60
CA ALA A 98 5.59 -5.08 -4.62
C ALA A 98 5.19 -6.54 -4.95
N VAL A 99 4.97 -7.32 -3.90
CA VAL A 99 4.40 -8.66 -3.95
C VAL A 99 3.22 -8.74 -3.00
N GLU A 100 2.08 -9.16 -3.53
CA GLU A 100 0.90 -9.56 -2.77
C GLU A 100 0.93 -11.08 -2.58
N ILE A 101 0.66 -11.55 -1.37
CA ILE A 101 0.35 -12.95 -1.08
C ILE A 101 -1.07 -13.02 -0.54
N ALA A 102 -1.89 -13.86 -1.18
CA ALA A 102 -3.30 -13.99 -0.87
C ALA A 102 -3.67 -15.44 -0.54
N ILE A 103 -4.54 -15.62 0.46
CA ILE A 103 -5.15 -16.89 0.81
C ILE A 103 -6.65 -16.78 0.58
N GLU A 104 -7.13 -17.48 -0.44
CA GLU A 104 -8.56 -17.52 -0.79
C GLU A 104 -9.23 -18.74 -0.14
N ILE A 105 -10.28 -18.51 0.64
CA ILE A 105 -10.95 -19.51 1.46
C ILE A 105 -12.44 -19.51 1.08
N ARG A 106 -12.92 -20.63 0.52
CA ARG A 106 -14.35 -20.84 0.33
C ARG A 106 -14.99 -21.20 1.66
N LEU A 107 -15.98 -20.42 2.08
CA LEU A 107 -16.56 -20.54 3.41
C LEU A 107 -17.66 -21.60 3.46
N THR A 108 -17.81 -22.25 4.62
CA THR A 108 -18.92 -23.16 4.90
C THR A 108 -20.19 -22.34 5.11
N THR A 109 -21.26 -22.65 4.38
CA THR A 109 -22.52 -21.91 4.41
C THR A 109 -23.70 -22.78 4.88
N PRO A 110 -24.78 -22.19 5.43
CA PRO A 110 -25.07 -20.75 5.55
C PRO A 110 -24.27 -20.04 6.65
N LEU A 111 -23.93 -18.77 6.43
CA LEU A 111 -23.30 -17.89 7.42
C LEU A 111 -24.29 -16.83 7.90
N SER A 112 -24.25 -16.57 9.21
CA SER A 112 -24.87 -15.37 9.80
C SER A 112 -23.90 -14.18 9.76
N TRP A 113 -24.41 -12.97 9.99
CA TRP A 113 -23.58 -11.77 10.10
C TRP A 113 -22.68 -11.77 11.35
N GLU A 114 -23.05 -12.51 12.40
CA GLU A 114 -22.15 -12.73 13.56
C GLU A 114 -20.97 -13.62 13.16
N ASN A 115 -21.19 -14.65 12.35
CA ASN A 115 -20.08 -15.46 11.80
C ASN A 115 -19.16 -14.61 10.92
N VAL A 116 -19.72 -13.66 10.15
CA VAL A 116 -18.91 -12.72 9.37
C VAL A 116 -18.04 -11.86 10.27
N ALA A 117 -18.59 -11.34 11.38
CA ALA A 117 -17.83 -10.58 12.37
C ALA A 117 -16.65 -11.40 12.91
N ASP A 118 -16.87 -12.68 13.24
CA ASP A 118 -15.82 -13.56 13.74
C ASP A 118 -14.71 -13.81 12.71
N LEU A 119 -15.10 -13.97 11.45
CA LEU A 119 -14.15 -14.16 10.35
C LEU A 119 -13.28 -12.92 10.13
N PHE A 120 -13.87 -11.71 10.14
CA PHE A 120 -13.11 -10.46 10.02
C PHE A 120 -12.21 -10.22 11.24
N ALA A 121 -12.69 -10.49 12.46
CA ALA A 121 -11.87 -10.38 13.66
C ALA A 121 -10.69 -11.35 13.63
N ALA A 122 -10.92 -12.61 13.25
CA ALA A 122 -9.85 -13.61 13.13
C ALA A 122 -8.87 -13.32 11.98
N ALA A 123 -9.32 -12.63 10.92
CA ALA A 123 -8.44 -12.25 9.81
C ALA A 123 -7.50 -11.09 10.15
N GLN A 124 -7.88 -10.21 11.09
CA GLN A 124 -7.02 -9.12 11.59
C GLN A 124 -5.84 -9.63 12.42
N GLU A 125 -6.02 -10.74 13.12
CA GLU A 125 -4.97 -11.38 13.93
C GLU A 125 -4.71 -12.80 13.41
N LEU A 126 -4.04 -12.87 12.26
CA LEU A 126 -3.65 -14.15 11.66
C LEU A 126 -2.83 -15.01 12.65
N PRO A 127 -3.12 -16.32 12.76
CA PRO A 127 -2.30 -17.22 13.56
C PRO A 127 -0.83 -17.21 13.13
N ALA A 128 0.09 -17.31 14.08
CA ALA A 128 1.54 -17.28 13.83
C ALA A 128 1.98 -18.30 12.77
N GLU A 129 1.42 -19.51 12.78
CA GLU A 129 1.69 -20.54 11.77
C GLU A 129 1.40 -20.05 10.34
N MET A 130 0.35 -19.24 10.16
CA MET A 130 -0.01 -18.70 8.86
C MET A 130 0.94 -17.59 8.43
N THR A 131 1.29 -16.69 9.34
CA THR A 131 2.25 -15.62 9.08
C THR A 131 3.63 -16.18 8.74
N GLU A 132 4.08 -17.21 9.46
CA GLU A 132 5.33 -17.93 9.15
C GLU A 132 5.28 -18.62 7.79
N ARG A 133 4.13 -19.22 7.43
CA ARG A 133 3.94 -19.82 6.10
C ARG A 133 4.01 -18.78 5.00
N ILE A 134 3.35 -17.63 5.15
CA ILE A 134 3.38 -16.54 4.16
C ILE A 134 4.80 -16.01 4.01
N ALA A 135 5.52 -15.80 5.12
CA ALA A 135 6.91 -15.37 5.09
C ALA A 135 7.82 -16.36 4.35
N ALA A 136 7.70 -17.67 4.62
CA ALA A 136 8.48 -18.70 3.93
C ALA A 136 8.19 -18.74 2.42
N VAL A 137 6.94 -18.55 2.04
CA VAL A 137 6.52 -18.48 0.62
C VAL A 137 7.10 -17.25 -0.06
N LEU A 138 7.10 -16.10 0.63
CA LEU A 138 7.73 -14.88 0.13
C LEU A 138 9.23 -15.06 -0.04
N ASP A 139 9.91 -15.68 0.92
CA ASP A 139 11.35 -15.95 0.86
C ASP A 139 11.71 -16.84 -0.33
N ASP A 140 10.95 -17.92 -0.55
CA ASP A 140 11.11 -18.80 -1.71
C ASP A 140 10.88 -18.03 -3.02
N LEU A 141 9.81 -17.23 -3.10
CA LEU A 141 9.49 -16.43 -4.30
C LEU A 141 10.55 -15.38 -4.58
N GLU A 142 10.98 -14.63 -3.57
CA GLU A 142 12.03 -13.61 -3.69
C GLU A 142 13.35 -14.25 -4.16
N ALA A 143 13.73 -15.40 -3.60
CA ALA A 143 14.92 -16.12 -4.03
C ALA A 143 14.87 -16.52 -5.51
N LEU A 144 13.70 -16.99 -5.98
CA LEU A 144 13.47 -17.39 -7.37
C LEU A 144 13.55 -16.21 -8.34
N ILE A 145 12.89 -15.09 -8.01
CA ILE A 145 12.80 -13.93 -8.90
C ILE A 145 13.91 -12.90 -8.66
N ARG A 146 14.84 -13.15 -7.73
CA ARG A 146 15.92 -12.22 -7.37
C ARG A 146 16.65 -11.56 -8.54
N PRO A 147 16.98 -12.28 -9.64
CA PRO A 147 17.65 -11.66 -10.79
C PRO A 147 16.82 -10.58 -11.50
N ALA A 148 15.50 -10.57 -11.30
CA ALA A 148 14.55 -9.61 -11.88
C ALA A 148 14.27 -8.41 -10.98
N ILE A 149 14.74 -8.42 -9.72
CA ILE A 149 14.49 -7.35 -8.74
C ILE A 149 15.57 -6.28 -8.88
N SER A 150 15.15 -5.05 -9.17
CA SER A 150 16.00 -3.85 -9.10
C SER A 150 16.20 -3.44 -7.64
N ARG A 151 17.45 -3.20 -7.24
CA ARG A 151 17.87 -2.88 -5.86
C ARG A 151 17.12 -3.72 -4.80
N PRO A 152 17.35 -5.04 -4.73
CA PRO A 152 16.61 -5.92 -3.81
C PRO A 152 16.81 -5.46 -2.36
N GLN A 153 15.73 -4.93 -1.77
CA GLN A 153 15.70 -4.43 -0.41
C GLN A 153 14.28 -4.57 0.13
N ARG A 154 14.05 -5.62 0.93
CA ARG A 154 12.76 -5.83 1.57
C ARG A 154 12.49 -4.75 2.63
N SER A 155 11.35 -4.08 2.51
CA SER A 155 10.83 -3.16 3.52
C SER A 155 10.42 -3.92 4.78
N THR A 156 10.53 -3.29 5.94
CA THR A 156 9.94 -3.81 7.19
C THR A 156 8.44 -3.52 7.29
N VAL A 157 7.93 -2.65 6.42
CA VAL A 157 6.50 -2.33 6.35
C VAL A 157 5.80 -3.48 5.63
N VAL A 158 4.72 -3.95 6.23
CA VAL A 158 3.81 -4.96 5.68
C VAL A 158 2.41 -4.39 5.82
N GLU A 159 1.62 -4.48 4.76
CA GLU A 159 0.19 -4.17 4.84
C GLU A 159 -0.61 -5.48 4.80
N ASP A 160 -1.70 -5.50 5.55
CA ASP A 160 -2.65 -6.59 5.61
C ASP A 160 -4.05 -6.07 5.25
N TYR A 161 -4.82 -6.90 4.55
CA TYR A 161 -6.18 -6.56 4.15
C TYR A 161 -7.00 -7.84 3.99
N CYS A 162 -8.31 -7.77 4.18
CA CYS A 162 -9.18 -8.91 3.93
C CYS A 162 -10.42 -8.52 3.13
N VAL A 163 -10.84 -9.37 2.20
CA VAL A 163 -12.01 -9.13 1.36
C VAL A 163 -12.95 -10.31 1.45
N LEU A 164 -14.17 -10.08 1.92
CA LEU A 164 -15.26 -11.06 1.88
C LEU A 164 -16.13 -10.79 0.66
N ILE A 165 -16.19 -11.75 -0.25
CA ILE A 165 -17.10 -11.73 -1.41
C ILE A 165 -18.31 -12.59 -1.08
N VAL A 166 -19.48 -11.97 -1.05
CA VAL A 166 -20.79 -12.60 -0.89
C VAL A 166 -21.40 -12.78 -2.28
N GLU A 167 -21.34 -14.01 -2.79
CA GLU A 167 -21.85 -14.36 -4.11
C GLU A 167 -23.38 -14.60 -4.09
N ARG A 168 -23.94 -14.97 -2.93
CA ARG A 168 -25.37 -15.29 -2.80
C ARG A 168 -25.93 -15.09 -1.39
N LEU A 169 -27.07 -14.41 -1.31
CA LEU A 169 -27.88 -14.21 -0.10
C LEU A 169 -29.19 -15.02 -0.16
N ALA A 170 -29.70 -15.46 0.99
CA ALA A 170 -30.99 -16.11 1.11
C ALA A 170 -31.74 -15.68 2.41
N PRO A 171 -33.01 -15.24 2.32
CA PRO A 171 -33.77 -14.99 1.10
C PRO A 171 -33.17 -13.83 0.27
N PRO A 172 -33.51 -13.71 -1.03
CA PRO A 172 -33.15 -12.52 -1.81
C PRO A 172 -33.68 -11.26 -1.13
N CYS A 173 -32.85 -10.22 -1.04
CA CYS A 173 -33.20 -8.95 -0.43
C CYS A 173 -32.79 -7.79 -1.34
N ASN A 174 -33.27 -6.60 -1.01
CA ASN A 174 -32.75 -5.36 -1.57
C ASN A 174 -31.38 -5.09 -0.95
N VAL A 175 -30.30 -5.24 -1.74
CA VAL A 175 -28.93 -5.12 -1.24
C VAL A 175 -28.62 -3.70 -0.76
N ALA A 176 -29.29 -2.69 -1.32
CA ALA A 176 -29.18 -1.30 -0.86
C ALA A 176 -29.62 -1.10 0.60
N GLU A 177 -30.50 -1.95 1.16
CA GLU A 177 -30.89 -1.87 2.59
C GLU A 177 -29.79 -2.36 3.53
N LEU A 178 -28.83 -3.13 3.02
CA LEU A 178 -27.70 -3.63 3.81
C LEU A 178 -26.59 -2.59 3.99
N SER A 179 -26.55 -1.55 3.15
CA SER A 179 -25.46 -0.55 3.14
C SER A 179 -25.31 0.19 4.48
N ASP A 180 -26.44 0.51 5.10
CA ASP A 180 -26.52 1.24 6.36
C ASP A 180 -26.99 0.36 7.54
N HIS A 181 -27.11 -0.95 7.32
CA HIS A 181 -27.56 -1.85 8.36
C HIS A 181 -26.49 -1.99 9.47
N PRO A 182 -26.81 -1.69 10.75
CA PRO A 182 -25.81 -1.65 11.82
C PRO A 182 -25.05 -2.96 12.02
N ALA A 183 -25.73 -4.10 11.93
CA ALA A 183 -25.10 -5.41 12.09
C ALA A 183 -24.17 -5.79 10.92
N VAL A 184 -24.49 -5.35 9.69
CA VAL A 184 -23.67 -5.62 8.50
C VAL A 184 -22.37 -4.82 8.58
N ARG A 185 -22.49 -3.53 8.94
CA ARG A 185 -21.33 -2.66 9.17
C ARG A 185 -20.49 -3.11 10.36
N ALA A 186 -21.12 -3.55 11.45
CA ALA A 186 -20.43 -4.14 12.59
C ALA A 186 -19.62 -5.38 12.18
N ALA A 187 -20.25 -6.26 11.40
CA ALA A 187 -19.61 -7.48 10.93
C ALA A 187 -18.35 -7.22 10.09
N LEU A 188 -18.37 -6.24 9.19
CA LEU A 188 -17.17 -5.83 8.44
C LEU A 188 -16.02 -5.37 9.37
N LEU A 189 -16.35 -4.66 10.46
CA LEU A 189 -15.35 -4.20 11.42
C LEU A 189 -14.88 -5.32 12.38
N GLY A 190 -15.41 -6.54 12.27
CA GLY A 190 -15.12 -7.63 13.19
C GLY A 190 -15.87 -7.54 14.52
N GLU A 191 -16.93 -6.73 14.59
CA GLU A 191 -17.67 -6.45 15.82
C GLU A 191 -19.02 -7.18 15.84
N ARG A 192 -19.28 -7.92 16.93
CA ARG A 192 -20.62 -8.51 17.17
C ARG A 192 -21.60 -7.51 17.78
N ARG A 193 -21.10 -6.42 18.37
CA ARG A 193 -21.91 -5.42 19.06
C ARG A 193 -22.40 -4.36 18.08
N THR A 194 -23.55 -3.80 18.39
CA THR A 194 -24.08 -2.67 17.62
C THR A 194 -23.13 -1.47 17.70
N LEU A 195 -22.73 -0.96 16.54
CA LEU A 195 -21.87 0.21 16.43
C LEU A 195 -22.60 1.48 16.87
N SER A 196 -21.84 2.43 17.41
CA SER A 196 -22.32 3.81 17.54
C SER A 196 -22.49 4.45 16.16
N ALA A 197 -23.24 5.55 16.09
CA ALA A 197 -23.41 6.30 14.84
C ALA A 197 -22.08 6.78 14.26
N ASP A 198 -21.12 7.17 15.10
CA ASP A 198 -19.80 7.61 14.67
C ASP A 198 -18.92 6.44 14.19
N ALA A 199 -18.93 5.31 14.91
CA ALA A 199 -18.18 4.11 14.50
C ALA A 199 -18.72 3.55 13.16
N SER A 200 -20.03 3.64 12.95
CA SER A 200 -20.64 3.26 11.66
C SER A 200 -20.07 4.06 10.48
N ARG A 201 -19.70 5.34 10.67
CA ARG A 201 -19.10 6.17 9.61
C ARG A 201 -17.70 5.74 9.18
N LEU A 202 -17.05 4.84 9.92
CA LEU A 202 -15.78 4.26 9.50
C LEU A 202 -15.93 3.34 8.28
N VAL A 203 -17.14 2.88 7.99
CA VAL A 203 -17.46 2.08 6.82
C VAL A 203 -17.97 3.00 5.70
N THR A 204 -17.31 2.93 4.55
CA THR A 204 -17.75 3.60 3.32
C THR A 204 -18.52 2.62 2.45
N ALA A 205 -19.75 2.97 2.07
CA ALA A 205 -20.60 2.15 1.22
C ALA A 205 -20.67 2.70 -0.21
N LEU A 206 -20.63 1.81 -1.19
CA LEU A 206 -20.76 2.09 -2.61
C LEU A 206 -21.64 1.03 -3.26
N SER A 207 -22.43 1.44 -4.24
CA SER A 207 -23.25 0.56 -5.05
C SER A 207 -23.44 1.21 -6.42
N TYR A 208 -23.45 0.38 -7.46
CA TYR A 208 -23.72 0.78 -8.84
C TYR A 208 -25.11 0.34 -9.30
N TYR A 209 -25.51 -0.88 -8.93
CA TYR A 209 -26.81 -1.49 -9.20
C TYR A 209 -27.55 -1.77 -7.88
N SER A 210 -28.87 -2.00 -7.94
CA SER A 210 -29.66 -2.27 -6.73
C SER A 210 -29.30 -3.57 -6.00
N ASP A 211 -28.54 -4.44 -6.66
CA ASP A 211 -28.14 -5.78 -6.23
C ASP A 211 -26.63 -5.92 -5.95
N ASP A 212 -25.83 -4.86 -6.11
CA ASP A 212 -24.41 -4.83 -5.72
C ASP A 212 -24.18 -3.93 -4.50
N LEU A 213 -23.14 -4.25 -3.72
CA LEU A 213 -22.70 -3.41 -2.61
C LEU A 213 -21.22 -3.66 -2.32
N ALA A 214 -20.44 -2.59 -2.25
CA ALA A 214 -19.09 -2.60 -1.69
C ALA A 214 -19.09 -1.79 -0.39
N LEU A 215 -18.75 -2.46 0.71
CA LEU A 215 -18.47 -1.83 2.00
C LEU A 215 -16.97 -1.87 2.23
N LEU A 216 -16.36 -0.71 2.48
CA LEU A 216 -14.92 -0.55 2.64
C LEU A 216 -14.59 -0.05 4.05
N SER A 217 -13.62 -0.68 4.70
CA SER A 217 -12.96 -0.23 5.92
C SER A 217 -11.44 -0.18 5.72
N TRP A 218 -10.74 0.29 6.75
CA TRP A 218 -9.28 0.42 6.76
C TRP A 218 -8.53 -0.93 6.76
N ASN A 219 -9.18 -2.01 7.18
CA ASN A 219 -8.61 -3.35 7.30
C ASN A 219 -9.32 -4.42 6.45
N GLY A 220 -10.41 -4.08 5.78
CA GLY A 220 -11.05 -5.00 4.87
C GLY A 220 -12.20 -4.43 4.06
N ALA A 221 -12.78 -5.29 3.23
CA ALA A 221 -13.94 -4.97 2.43
C ALA A 221 -14.95 -6.12 2.41
N LEU A 222 -16.22 -5.78 2.32
CA LEU A 222 -17.31 -6.72 2.07
C LEU A 222 -17.97 -6.37 0.76
N LEU A 223 -17.90 -7.29 -0.19
CA LEU A 223 -18.45 -7.15 -1.54
C LEU A 223 -19.65 -8.08 -1.69
N ILE A 224 -20.83 -7.56 -1.98
CA ILE A 224 -21.98 -8.31 -2.42
C ILE A 224 -22.04 -8.15 -3.93
N GLU A 225 -21.65 -9.20 -4.64
CA GLU A 225 -21.57 -9.21 -6.10
C GLU A 225 -21.74 -10.65 -6.59
N SER A 226 -22.70 -10.84 -7.49
CA SER A 226 -23.03 -12.15 -8.04
C SER A 226 -22.31 -12.44 -9.36
N ASP A 227 -21.89 -11.40 -10.09
CA ASP A 227 -21.05 -11.53 -11.26
C ASP A 227 -19.58 -11.73 -10.85
N ALA A 228 -19.07 -12.93 -11.11
CA ALA A 228 -17.68 -13.29 -10.81
C ALA A 228 -16.64 -12.38 -11.51
N ALA A 229 -16.95 -11.82 -12.68
CA ALA A 229 -16.04 -10.92 -13.38
C ALA A 229 -15.97 -9.53 -12.72
N ALA A 230 -17.12 -8.99 -12.32
CA ALA A 230 -17.20 -7.75 -11.56
C ALA A 230 -16.57 -7.90 -10.17
N ALA A 231 -16.82 -9.01 -9.46
CA ALA A 231 -16.21 -9.29 -8.17
C ALA A 231 -14.67 -9.38 -8.28
N ALA A 232 -14.15 -10.09 -9.27
CA ALA A 232 -12.71 -10.18 -9.52
C ALA A 232 -12.09 -8.80 -9.84
N THR A 233 -12.81 -7.96 -10.59
CA THR A 233 -12.38 -6.58 -10.88
C THR A 233 -12.29 -5.74 -9.62
N ALA A 234 -13.34 -5.78 -8.77
CA ALA A 234 -13.36 -5.03 -7.53
C ALA A 234 -12.22 -5.46 -6.59
N VAL A 235 -11.96 -6.77 -6.50
CA VAL A 235 -10.84 -7.32 -5.74
C VAL A 235 -9.49 -6.81 -6.26
N ASP A 236 -9.27 -6.83 -7.58
CA ASP A 236 -8.02 -6.35 -8.18
C ASP A 236 -7.78 -4.86 -7.87
N ILE A 237 -8.84 -4.04 -7.90
CA ILE A 237 -8.78 -2.61 -7.54
C ILE A 237 -8.39 -2.41 -6.07
N LEU A 238 -9.02 -3.18 -5.17
CA LEU A 238 -8.75 -3.09 -3.73
C LEU A 238 -7.33 -3.58 -3.39
N ALA A 239 -6.88 -4.66 -4.01
CA ALA A 239 -5.52 -5.16 -3.86
C ALA A 239 -4.49 -4.11 -4.33
N PHE A 240 -4.72 -3.51 -5.50
CA PHE A 240 -3.83 -2.46 -6.00
C PHE A 240 -3.81 -1.20 -5.11
N ALA A 241 -4.96 -0.79 -4.55
CA ALA A 241 -5.01 0.33 -3.61
C ALA A 241 -4.17 0.07 -2.34
N ASN A 242 -4.11 -1.18 -1.88
CA ASN A 242 -3.24 -1.59 -0.78
C ASN A 242 -1.76 -1.63 -1.18
N VAL A 243 -1.43 -2.03 -2.41
CA VAL A 243 -0.07 -1.91 -2.96
C VAL A 243 0.39 -0.45 -2.94
N GLU A 244 -0.46 0.49 -3.36
CA GLU A 244 -0.13 1.91 -3.33
C GLU A 244 0.11 2.42 -1.90
N LEU A 245 -0.72 1.99 -0.94
CA LEU A 245 -0.53 2.30 0.48
C LEU A 245 0.82 1.77 0.99
N LEU A 246 1.11 0.50 0.73
CA LEU A 246 2.34 -0.18 1.12
C LEU A 246 3.56 0.57 0.62
N LEU A 247 3.58 0.92 -0.67
CA LEU A 247 4.73 1.58 -1.30
C LEU A 247 4.96 2.95 -0.65
N ILE A 248 3.92 3.77 -0.51
CA ILE A 248 4.05 5.09 0.12
C ILE A 248 4.53 4.96 1.58
N ARG A 249 4.01 4.00 2.35
CA ARG A 249 4.46 3.76 3.74
C ARG A 249 5.89 3.22 3.80
N SER A 250 6.30 2.37 2.86
CA SER A 250 7.68 1.88 2.75
C SER A 250 8.65 3.00 2.42
N TYR A 251 8.29 3.92 1.53
CA TYR A 251 9.09 5.10 1.23
C TYR A 251 9.17 6.06 2.41
N ASP A 252 8.07 6.27 3.13
CA ASP A 252 8.08 7.08 4.35
C ASP A 252 9.04 6.51 5.40
N ALA A 253 9.00 5.20 5.63
CA ALA A 253 9.91 4.50 6.53
C ALA A 253 11.37 4.56 6.07
N ALA A 254 11.63 4.40 4.76
CA ALA A 254 12.97 4.52 4.18
C ALA A 254 13.52 5.94 4.33
N LEU A 255 12.67 6.96 4.17
CA LEU A 255 13.04 8.35 4.36
C LEU A 255 13.38 8.63 5.83
N ASP A 256 12.55 8.16 6.76
CA ASP A 256 12.78 8.30 8.22
C ASP A 256 14.07 7.62 8.68
N ALA A 257 14.46 6.50 8.07
CA ALA A 257 15.72 5.84 8.36
C ALA A 257 16.95 6.63 7.86
N ARG A 258 16.84 7.31 6.71
CA ARG A 258 17.95 8.04 6.06
C ARG A 258 18.10 9.48 6.57
N LEU A 259 17.01 10.14 6.95
CA LEU A 259 16.96 11.55 7.38
C LEU A 259 17.96 11.91 8.51
N PRO A 260 18.08 11.14 9.60
CA PRO A 260 18.98 11.47 10.71
C PRO A 260 20.45 11.54 10.28
N GLU A 261 20.86 10.67 9.34
CA GLU A 261 22.23 10.68 8.83
C GLU A 261 22.51 11.93 8.00
N VAL A 262 21.58 12.30 7.11
CA VAL A 262 21.67 13.52 6.31
C VAL A 262 21.80 14.74 7.22
N HIS A 263 20.91 14.88 8.22
CA HIS A 263 20.98 15.97 9.20
C HIS A 263 22.29 15.98 9.99
N ARG A 264 22.80 14.82 10.41
CA ARG A 264 24.09 14.74 11.11
C ARG A 264 25.25 15.18 10.23
N ARG A 265 25.27 14.78 8.95
CA ARG A 265 26.31 15.18 7.99
C ARG A 265 26.27 16.69 7.74
N ILE A 266 25.08 17.27 7.63
CA ILE A 266 24.85 18.72 7.53
C ILE A 266 25.40 19.44 8.78
N ALA A 267 25.03 19.01 9.97
CA ALA A 267 25.49 19.60 11.23
C ALA A 267 27.02 19.49 11.42
N GLN A 268 27.63 18.40 10.94
CA GLN A 268 29.09 18.22 10.97
C GLN A 268 29.82 19.13 9.98
N ALA A 269 29.24 19.39 8.81
CA ALA A 269 29.78 20.37 7.86
C ALA A 269 29.76 21.78 8.48
N GLN A 270 28.66 22.15 9.15
CA GLN A 270 28.51 23.42 9.86
C GLN A 270 29.42 23.59 11.09
N ARG A 271 29.85 22.52 11.77
CA ARG A 271 30.70 22.63 12.98
C ARG A 271 32.20 22.78 12.71
N ARG A 272 32.66 22.61 11.47
CA ARG A 272 34.09 22.63 11.11
C ARG A 272 34.52 23.89 10.36
N PHE A 273 33.99 25.02 10.81
CA PHE A 273 34.11 26.39 10.29
C PHE A 273 35.52 27.01 10.31
N THR A 274 36.58 26.23 10.43
CA THR A 274 37.96 26.76 10.55
C THR A 274 38.82 26.58 9.31
N MET A 275 38.37 25.87 8.27
CA MET A 275 39.14 25.73 7.02
C MET A 275 38.24 25.75 5.77
N PRO A 276 38.64 26.45 4.69
CA PRO A 276 37.88 26.54 3.46
C PRO A 276 38.00 25.23 2.66
N ILE A 277 37.20 24.22 3.00
CA ILE A 277 37.20 22.93 2.29
C ILE A 277 35.96 22.81 1.41
N VAL A 278 36.05 23.46 0.25
CA VAL A 278 35.02 23.58 -0.81
C VAL A 278 34.60 22.23 -1.42
N ARG A 279 35.44 21.20 -1.35
CA ARG A 279 35.21 19.87 -1.98
C ARG A 279 34.21 18.97 -1.25
N ARG A 280 33.97 19.20 0.05
CA ARG A 280 33.14 18.29 0.86
C ARG A 280 31.65 18.62 0.74
N TYR A 281 31.32 19.89 0.52
CA TYR A 281 29.95 20.36 0.28
C TYR A 281 29.38 19.82 -1.04
N SER A 282 30.16 19.79 -2.13
CA SER A 282 29.66 19.30 -3.42
C SER A 282 29.30 17.81 -3.43
N GLN A 283 29.92 16.99 -2.56
CA GLN A 283 29.60 15.57 -2.42
C GLN A 283 28.30 15.35 -1.65
N LEU A 284 28.10 16.03 -0.51
CA LEU A 284 26.81 16.01 0.19
C LEU A 284 25.67 16.50 -0.71
N LEU A 285 25.95 17.52 -1.52
CA LEU A 285 25.00 18.11 -2.47
C LEU A 285 24.55 17.07 -3.52
N SER A 286 25.49 16.32 -4.07
CA SER A 286 25.19 15.25 -5.04
C SER A 286 24.41 14.09 -4.41
N ASP A 287 24.67 13.77 -3.14
CA ASP A 287 23.96 12.69 -2.42
C ASP A 287 22.50 13.06 -2.17
N VAL A 288 22.22 14.32 -1.78
CA VAL A 288 20.85 14.81 -1.57
C VAL A 288 20.09 14.91 -2.90
N GLN A 289 20.73 15.38 -3.97
CA GLN A 289 20.11 15.40 -5.31
C GLN A 289 19.74 13.99 -5.77
N ARG A 290 20.61 13.00 -5.52
CA ARG A 290 20.32 11.60 -5.85
C ARG A 290 19.13 11.07 -5.06
N LEU A 291 19.07 11.34 -3.75
CA LEU A 291 17.95 10.90 -2.91
C LEU A 291 16.63 11.55 -3.38
N VAL A 292 16.65 12.84 -3.68
CA VAL A 292 15.46 13.56 -4.19
C VAL A 292 15.03 12.99 -5.54
N ALA A 293 15.96 12.70 -6.45
CA ALA A 293 15.66 12.11 -7.75
C ALA A 293 15.09 10.70 -7.61
N GLU A 294 15.70 9.86 -6.76
CA GLU A 294 15.25 8.49 -6.47
C GLU A 294 13.80 8.49 -5.94
N VAL A 295 13.48 9.35 -4.97
CA VAL A 295 12.11 9.42 -4.45
C VAL A 295 11.14 10.03 -5.47
N THR A 296 11.57 11.00 -6.27
CA THR A 296 10.69 11.60 -7.30
C THR A 296 10.36 10.60 -8.41
N GLU A 297 11.35 9.85 -8.90
CA GLU A 297 11.17 8.79 -9.90
C GLU A 297 10.15 7.76 -9.42
N VAL A 298 10.27 7.37 -8.15
CA VAL A 298 9.36 6.44 -7.47
C VAL A 298 7.93 6.99 -7.37
N THR A 299 7.75 8.24 -6.93
CA THR A 299 6.41 8.86 -6.86
C THR A 299 5.78 8.98 -8.25
N GLU A 300 6.58 9.35 -9.26
CA GLU A 300 6.13 9.39 -10.65
C GLU A 300 5.76 8.00 -11.19
N GLN A 301 6.46 6.94 -10.74
CA GLN A 301 6.14 5.57 -11.13
C GLN A 301 4.79 5.13 -10.54
N ILE A 302 4.51 5.44 -9.28
CA ILE A 302 3.19 5.20 -8.64
C ILE A 302 2.08 5.96 -9.41
N ASP A 303 2.30 7.25 -9.69
CA ASP A 303 1.30 8.09 -10.36
C ASP A 303 1.02 7.67 -11.81
N ASN A 304 1.98 6.97 -12.45
CA ASN A 304 1.83 6.44 -13.81
C ASN A 304 1.27 5.01 -13.84
N ALA A 305 1.37 4.25 -12.75
CA ALA A 305 0.96 2.84 -12.69
C ALA A 305 -0.54 2.63 -12.91
N LEU A 306 -1.36 3.62 -12.53
CA LEU A 306 -2.82 3.56 -12.69
C LEU A 306 -3.37 4.80 -13.39
N LYS A 307 -2.98 4.93 -14.66
CA LYS A 307 -3.74 5.76 -15.60
C LYS A 307 -4.74 4.85 -16.31
N VAL A 308 -6.02 5.13 -16.03
CA VAL A 308 -7.19 4.76 -16.83
C VAL A 308 -7.90 3.47 -16.38
N THR A 309 -8.90 3.64 -15.50
CA THR A 309 -10.13 2.85 -15.65
C THR A 309 -11.06 3.64 -16.56
N ASP A 310 -11.45 3.06 -17.71
CA ASP A 310 -12.40 3.69 -18.64
C ASP A 310 -13.82 3.75 -18.04
N ASP A 311 -14.06 3.06 -16.90
CA ASP A 311 -15.34 2.99 -16.20
C ASP A 311 -15.43 3.94 -14.99
N VAL A 312 -16.54 4.69 -14.92
CA VAL A 312 -16.83 5.64 -13.84
C VAL A 312 -16.99 4.94 -12.49
N TYR A 313 -17.59 3.75 -12.45
CA TYR A 313 -17.79 3.00 -11.21
C TYR A 313 -16.47 2.55 -10.59
N TRP A 314 -15.61 1.93 -11.40
CA TRP A 314 -14.31 1.46 -10.92
C TRP A 314 -13.41 2.60 -10.45
N ASN A 315 -13.44 3.75 -11.14
CA ASN A 315 -12.75 4.94 -10.66
C ASN A 315 -13.29 5.43 -9.30
N ARG A 316 -14.61 5.33 -9.06
CA ARG A 316 -15.21 5.67 -7.76
C ARG A 316 -14.82 4.68 -6.68
N LEU A 317 -14.83 3.37 -6.96
CA LEU A 317 -14.39 2.33 -6.04
C LEU A 317 -12.92 2.53 -5.65
N TYR A 318 -12.05 2.72 -6.63
CA TYR A 318 -10.63 2.98 -6.39
C TYR A 318 -10.40 4.27 -5.58
N SER A 319 -11.06 5.37 -5.96
CA SER A 319 -10.96 6.64 -5.23
C SER A 319 -11.42 6.52 -3.78
N ALA A 320 -12.49 5.77 -3.54
CA ALA A 320 -12.98 5.51 -2.20
C ALA A 320 -12.02 4.62 -1.39
N ALA A 321 -11.45 3.58 -2.01
CA ALA A 321 -10.44 2.73 -1.37
C ALA A 321 -9.22 3.57 -0.92
N LEU A 322 -8.67 4.40 -1.80
CA LEU A 322 -7.56 5.31 -1.45
C LEU A 322 -7.92 6.29 -0.32
N SER A 323 -9.17 6.75 -0.28
CA SER A 323 -9.66 7.64 0.78
C SER A 323 -9.78 6.91 2.12
N VAL A 324 -10.34 5.70 2.13
CA VAL A 324 -10.52 4.87 3.34
C VAL A 324 -9.18 4.42 3.90
N LEU A 325 -8.25 4.00 3.04
CA LEU A 325 -6.88 3.66 3.37
C LEU A 325 -6.01 4.89 3.71
N ARG A 326 -6.55 6.10 3.57
CA ARG A 326 -5.88 7.39 3.85
C ARG A 326 -4.56 7.56 3.11
N VAL A 327 -4.44 7.02 1.90
CA VAL A 327 -3.22 7.03 1.08
C VAL A 327 -2.72 8.47 0.84
N ARG A 328 -3.64 9.42 0.65
CA ARG A 328 -3.30 10.85 0.49
C ARG A 328 -2.58 11.43 1.70
N VAL A 329 -2.97 11.07 2.91
CA VAL A 329 -2.36 11.60 4.14
C VAL A 329 -0.90 11.17 4.24
N TRP A 330 -0.61 9.91 3.90
CA TRP A 330 0.75 9.40 3.85
C TRP A 330 1.57 10.07 2.75
N ARG A 331 0.98 10.21 1.55
CA ARG A 331 1.61 10.91 0.42
C ARG A 331 2.00 12.35 0.78
N ASP A 332 1.06 13.12 1.31
CA ASP A 332 1.30 14.52 1.71
C ASP A 332 2.41 14.61 2.77
N GLY A 333 2.50 13.61 3.66
CA GLY A 333 3.59 13.50 4.64
C GLY A 333 4.96 13.31 3.98
N VAL A 334 5.06 12.41 3.01
CA VAL A 334 6.29 12.16 2.24
C VAL A 334 6.69 13.42 1.45
N ASP A 335 5.75 14.05 0.74
CA ASP A 335 5.99 15.26 -0.03
C ASP A 335 6.50 16.41 0.85
N HIS A 336 5.93 16.56 2.05
CA HIS A 336 6.38 17.56 3.01
C HIS A 336 7.82 17.29 3.50
N LYS A 337 8.16 16.03 3.81
CA LYS A 337 9.53 15.65 4.21
C LYS A 337 10.54 15.91 3.09
N LEU A 338 10.18 15.62 1.84
CA LEU A 338 11.02 15.93 0.67
C LEU A 338 11.20 17.43 0.44
N ALA A 339 10.14 18.22 0.62
CA ALA A 339 10.20 19.67 0.52
C ALA A 339 11.16 20.27 1.55
N LEU A 340 11.08 19.83 2.81
CA LEU A 340 11.99 20.26 3.88
C LEU A 340 13.45 19.91 3.60
N LEU A 341 13.70 18.73 3.02
CA LEU A 341 15.04 18.34 2.57
C LEU A 341 15.58 19.24 1.45
N ARG A 342 14.75 19.55 0.46
CA ARG A 342 15.10 20.46 -0.65
C ARG A 342 15.38 21.88 -0.15
N GLU A 343 14.62 22.36 0.83
CA GLU A 343 14.83 23.67 1.45
C GLU A 343 16.15 23.71 2.24
N THR A 344 16.39 22.70 3.10
CA THR A 344 17.64 22.60 3.86
C THR A 344 18.86 22.53 2.93
N TYR A 345 18.73 21.81 1.81
CA TYR A 345 19.72 21.77 0.75
C TYR A 345 19.98 23.14 0.12
N ALA A 346 18.93 23.88 -0.24
CA ALA A 346 19.06 25.18 -0.89
C ALA A 346 19.77 26.20 0.02
N MET A 347 19.46 26.17 1.32
CA MET A 347 20.12 27.01 2.32
C MET A 347 21.63 26.69 2.42
N LEU A 348 21.99 25.41 2.52
CA LEU A 348 23.40 25.01 2.58
C LEU A 348 24.18 25.35 1.31
N HIS A 349 23.52 25.30 0.16
CA HIS A 349 24.13 25.68 -1.10
C HIS A 349 24.40 27.19 -1.17
N ALA A 350 23.44 28.01 -0.75
CA ALA A 350 23.60 29.46 -0.67
C ALA A 350 24.74 29.88 0.28
N ASP A 351 24.87 29.20 1.42
CA ASP A 351 25.98 29.42 2.36
C ASP A 351 27.34 29.09 1.71
N ALA A 352 27.44 27.96 1.00
CA ALA A 352 28.67 27.55 0.32
C ALA A 352 29.06 28.51 -0.82
N ASP A 353 28.10 29.05 -1.57
CA ASP A 353 28.37 30.04 -2.62
C ASP A 353 28.78 31.40 -2.04
N SER A 354 28.20 31.80 -0.90
CA SER A 354 28.64 32.98 -0.14
C SER A 354 30.08 32.81 0.36
N GLU A 355 30.46 31.64 0.90
CA GLU A 355 31.84 31.34 1.29
C GLU A 355 32.81 31.39 0.10
N ARG A 356 32.40 30.89 -1.08
CA ARG A 356 33.21 30.99 -2.31
C ARG A 356 33.42 32.43 -2.74
N ALA A 357 32.38 33.26 -2.67
CA ALA A 357 32.48 34.68 -2.98
C ALA A 357 33.42 35.39 -2.00
N ALA A 358 33.30 35.11 -0.70
CA ALA A 358 34.19 35.66 0.33
C ALA A 358 35.65 35.20 0.14
N ALA A 359 35.89 33.94 -0.23
CA ALA A 359 37.24 33.44 -0.50
C ALA A 359 37.88 34.11 -1.74
N LEU A 360 37.09 34.35 -2.79
CA LEU A 360 37.53 35.13 -3.95
C LEU A 360 37.85 36.58 -3.55
N GLU A 361 37.04 37.20 -2.70
CA GLU A 361 37.29 38.54 -2.17
C GLU A 361 38.61 38.58 -1.38
N TRP A 362 38.82 37.64 -0.46
CA TRP A 362 40.09 37.52 0.27
C TRP A 362 41.29 37.29 -0.65
N ALA A 363 41.15 36.46 -1.68
CA ALA A 363 42.22 36.23 -2.66
C ALA A 363 42.58 37.51 -3.43
N ILE A 364 41.58 38.31 -3.81
CA ILE A 364 41.80 39.63 -4.45
C ILE A 364 42.51 40.58 -3.47
N VAL A 365 42.06 40.65 -2.22
CA VAL A 365 42.69 41.48 -1.17
C VAL A 365 44.15 41.06 -0.95
N LEU A 366 44.43 39.76 -0.84
CA LEU A 366 45.79 39.23 -0.67
C LEU A 366 46.69 39.54 -1.86
N LEU A 367 46.14 39.45 -3.09
CA LEU A 367 46.86 39.77 -4.32
C LEU A 367 47.23 41.26 -4.38
N ILE A 368 46.31 42.16 -3.98
CA ILE A 368 46.58 43.60 -3.87
C ILE A 368 47.65 43.89 -2.82
N VAL A 369 47.55 43.27 -1.64
CA VAL A 369 48.55 43.44 -0.57
C VAL A 369 49.93 42.96 -1.04
N PHE A 370 49.99 41.81 -1.70
CA PHE A 370 51.22 41.27 -2.26
C PHE A 370 51.85 42.22 -3.30
N GLU A 371 51.04 42.78 -4.19
CA GLU A 371 51.50 43.73 -5.22
C GLU A 371 52.06 45.02 -4.59
N ILE A 372 51.40 45.56 -3.55
CA ILE A 372 51.87 46.74 -2.81
C ILE A 372 53.21 46.47 -2.12
N VAL A 373 53.34 45.32 -1.45
CA VAL A 373 54.58 44.91 -0.77
C VAL A 373 55.72 44.77 -1.77
N MET A 374 55.49 44.08 -2.89
CA MET A 374 56.47 43.95 -3.96
C MET A 374 56.86 45.29 -4.59
N ALA A 375 55.91 46.22 -4.77
CA ALA A 375 56.19 47.56 -5.28
C ALA A 375 57.02 48.42 -4.29
N LEU A 376 56.89 48.19 -2.98
CA LEU A 376 57.68 48.86 -1.94
C LEU A 376 59.08 48.25 -1.78
N LEU A 377 59.22 46.93 -1.93
CA LEU A 377 60.50 46.22 -1.86
C LEU A 377 61.30 46.27 -3.17
N GLY A 378 60.64 46.50 -4.30
CA GLY A 378 61.24 46.61 -5.63
C GLY A 378 61.74 48.02 -6.00
N LYS A 379 61.88 48.91 -5.02
CA LYS A 379 62.53 50.23 -5.16
C LYS A 379 63.93 50.25 -4.55
#